data_AF-A0A0P1MU75-F1
#
_entry.id   AF-A0A0P1MU75-F1
#
_cell.length_a   1.000
_cell.length_b   1.000
_cell.length_c   1.000
_cell.angle_alpha   90.00
_cell.angle_beta   90.00
_cell.angle_gamma   90.00
#
_symmetry.space_group_name_H-M   'P 1'
#
loop_
_entity.id
_entity.type
_entity.pdbx_description
1 polymer ?
#
loop_
_entity_poly.entity_id
_entity_poly.type
_entity_poly.pdbx_seq_one_letter_code
_entity_poly.pdbx_strand_id
1 'polypeptide(L)'
;MLVRLILLFILFQSFAYSQNSPHGKINFPCSDCHTTETWKVDLNKIKFNHDKTGFKLLGQHSRIKCNDCHQKLIFSKTPTQCVACHYDFHKSTLGLQCQRCHNFDTWKIPDFREKHNQTRFALAFAHKNLDCSSCHKSLAEFSSLPVECYGCHKKNYENVSFPNHALAKFSLNCVECHPVNALTWKNINFVHPDQPLKLDGKHAMTDCYKCHNGIFAGTPADCFSCHQHNFVNAKNPNHVNSGINHECSSCHTTNSWKPSTFDHNKTSFKLTGAHLTVECSSCHKGTLTGTPTDCYSCHQNNFASTTNPDHKLLGFPTNCEQCHTTNGWRPATFDHNKTNFALTGKHTAVQCQDCHKSTYKGTPTDCYSCHQNNFASTTNPDHKLLGFPTNCEQCHTTNGWRPATFDHNKTNFALTGKHTAVQCQDCHKSTYKGTPTDCYSCHQNNYANALIPVHTVGYPYNCEMCHTTSGWRPSSFNHDAQYFKIYSGKHSFSKGRWKLCADCHLSAPNSFNEFSCTTKCHNNRTKIDNEHKNVSGYIYDNNACYSCHRNV
;
A
#
# COMPACT_ATOMS: atom_id res chain seq x y z
N MET A 1 138.15 -49.98 -70.69
CA MET A 1 138.30 -51.43 -70.89
C MET A 1 136.98 -52.07 -70.53
N LEU A 2 136.21 -52.52 -71.54
CA LEU A 2 136.09 -53.94 -71.91
C LEU A 2 135.50 -54.76 -70.72
N VAL A 3 134.40 -55.50 -70.81
CA VAL A 3 133.84 -56.20 -71.98
C VAL A 3 132.51 -56.91 -71.58
N ARG A 4 131.61 -57.05 -72.57
CA ARG A 4 130.57 -58.11 -72.77
C ARG A 4 129.29 -58.12 -71.91
N LEU A 5 128.08 -58.02 -72.51
CA LEU A 5 127.36 -58.99 -73.39
C LEU A 5 126.86 -60.20 -72.55
N ILE A 6 125.61 -60.70 -72.62
CA ILE A 6 124.69 -60.89 -73.76
C ILE A 6 123.34 -61.48 -73.23
N LEU A 7 122.22 -61.05 -73.87
CA LEU A 7 120.97 -61.78 -74.24
C LEU A 7 120.08 -62.51 -73.20
N LEU A 8 118.74 -62.61 -73.34
CA LEU A 8 117.70 -61.96 -74.14
C LEU A 8 116.33 -62.52 -73.64
N PHE A 9 115.34 -61.64 -73.48
CA PHE A 9 113.89 -61.86 -73.72
C PHE A 9 113.16 -63.12 -73.21
N ILE A 10 112.50 -63.01 -72.04
CA ILE A 10 111.15 -63.58 -71.81
C ILE A 10 110.31 -62.58 -71.01
N LEU A 11 109.23 -62.12 -71.64
CA LEU A 11 108.00 -61.50 -71.11
C LEU A 11 108.02 -60.95 -69.67
N PHE A 12 108.18 -59.63 -69.56
CA PHE A 12 107.62 -58.84 -68.46
C PHE A 12 106.09 -58.77 -68.63
N GLN A 13 105.36 -59.81 -68.20
CA GLN A 13 103.97 -59.62 -67.80
C GLN A 13 103.98 -59.12 -66.36
N SER A 14 103.95 -57.81 -66.22
CA SER A 14 103.52 -57.13 -65.01
C SER A 14 102.15 -57.68 -64.60
N PHE A 15 102.13 -58.45 -63.51
CA PHE A 15 100.91 -58.74 -62.76
C PHE A 15 100.33 -57.40 -62.26
N ALA A 16 99.47 -56.80 -63.07
CA ALA A 16 98.50 -55.83 -62.57
C ALA A 16 97.46 -56.63 -61.79
N TYR A 17 97.72 -56.85 -60.50
CA TYR A 17 96.66 -57.20 -59.56
C TYR A 17 95.62 -56.08 -59.63
N SER A 18 94.49 -56.35 -60.27
CA SER A 18 93.27 -55.58 -60.08
C SER A 18 92.91 -55.68 -58.59
N GLN A 19 93.33 -54.69 -57.81
CA GLN A 19 92.84 -54.53 -56.45
C GLN A 19 91.34 -54.33 -56.54
N ASN A 20 90.56 -55.31 -56.08
CA ASN A 20 89.12 -55.17 -55.95
C ASN A 20 88.85 -53.97 -55.04
N SER A 21 88.23 -52.93 -55.59
CA SER A 21 87.88 -51.73 -54.84
C SER A 21 86.97 -52.12 -53.67
N PRO A 22 87.30 -51.74 -52.42
CA PRO A 22 86.41 -51.98 -51.28
C PRO A 22 85.08 -51.20 -51.43
N HIS A 23 85.00 -50.30 -52.41
CA HIS A 23 83.82 -49.50 -52.72
C HIS A 23 82.86 -50.17 -53.73
N GLY A 24 83.19 -51.39 -54.19
CA GLY A 24 82.47 -52.05 -55.28
C GLY A 24 82.75 -51.42 -56.64
N LYS A 25 81.83 -51.57 -57.59
CA LYS A 25 81.95 -50.98 -58.94
C LYS A 25 81.69 -49.47 -58.86
N ILE A 26 82.76 -48.69 -58.92
CA ILE A 26 82.71 -47.22 -58.95
C ILE A 26 83.13 -46.72 -60.34
N ASN A 27 82.44 -45.68 -60.83
CA ASN A 27 82.71 -45.06 -62.13
C ASN A 27 83.50 -43.74 -61.99
N PHE A 28 84.13 -43.51 -60.84
CA PHE A 28 84.88 -42.28 -60.54
C PHE A 28 86.37 -42.61 -60.32
N PRO A 29 87.30 -41.73 -60.73
CA PRO A 29 88.73 -41.89 -60.47
C PRO A 29 89.04 -41.99 -58.97
N CYS A 30 89.93 -42.90 -58.57
CA CYS A 30 90.36 -43.05 -57.17
C CYS A 30 90.94 -41.75 -56.59
N SER A 31 91.57 -40.92 -57.45
CA SER A 31 92.15 -39.61 -57.12
C SER A 31 91.13 -38.55 -56.73
N ASP A 32 89.84 -38.77 -56.99
CA ASP A 32 88.80 -37.83 -56.57
C ASP A 32 88.59 -37.88 -55.06
N CYS A 33 88.98 -38.99 -54.42
CA CYS A 33 88.79 -39.25 -52.98
C CYS A 33 90.09 -39.53 -52.21
N HIS A 34 91.11 -40.11 -52.85
CA HIS A 34 92.35 -40.53 -52.19
C HIS A 34 93.55 -39.69 -52.65
N THR A 35 94.48 -39.45 -51.73
CA THR A 35 95.82 -38.90 -52.04
C THR A 35 96.83 -40.03 -52.20
N THR A 36 97.82 -39.84 -53.07
CA THR A 36 98.88 -40.83 -53.32
C THR A 36 99.88 -40.97 -52.16
N GLU A 37 99.90 -40.03 -51.21
CA GLU A 37 100.83 -40.02 -50.08
C GLU A 37 100.39 -40.91 -48.92
N THR A 38 99.11 -40.85 -48.54
CA THR A 38 98.61 -41.56 -47.34
C THR A 38 97.45 -42.51 -47.63
N TRP A 39 96.86 -42.44 -48.82
CA TRP A 39 95.62 -43.13 -49.21
C TRP A 39 94.42 -42.89 -48.26
N LYS A 40 94.56 -41.98 -47.29
CA LYS A 40 93.50 -41.54 -46.39
C LYS A 40 92.69 -40.45 -47.08
N VAL A 41 91.38 -40.48 -46.85
CA VAL A 41 90.46 -39.45 -47.34
C VAL A 41 90.59 -38.21 -46.47
N ASP A 42 90.96 -37.09 -47.07
CA ASP A 42 90.89 -35.76 -46.47
C ASP A 42 89.67 -35.04 -47.06
N LEU A 43 88.63 -34.87 -46.24
CA LEU A 43 87.35 -34.26 -46.66
C LEU A 43 87.52 -32.80 -47.13
N ASN A 44 88.60 -32.12 -46.77
CA ASN A 44 88.87 -30.75 -47.22
C ASN A 44 89.58 -30.70 -48.58
N LYS A 45 90.11 -31.83 -49.07
CA LYS A 45 90.87 -31.93 -50.32
C LYS A 45 90.20 -32.83 -51.36
N ILE A 46 89.04 -33.38 -51.03
CA ILE A 46 88.26 -34.24 -51.92
C ILE A 46 87.74 -33.45 -53.12
N LYS A 47 87.85 -34.02 -54.33
CA LYS A 47 87.32 -33.45 -55.58
C LYS A 47 85.97 -34.05 -55.98
N PHE A 48 85.60 -35.17 -55.35
CA PHE A 48 84.32 -35.82 -55.58
C PHE A 48 83.14 -34.86 -55.32
N ASN A 49 82.22 -34.78 -56.28
CA ASN A 49 81.05 -33.91 -56.20
C ASN A 49 79.76 -34.75 -56.19
N HIS A 50 79.05 -34.68 -55.08
CA HIS A 50 77.81 -35.42 -54.86
C HIS A 50 76.65 -34.97 -55.78
N ASP A 51 76.70 -33.75 -56.33
CA ASP A 51 75.70 -33.24 -57.29
C ASP A 51 75.70 -34.02 -58.62
N LYS A 52 76.78 -34.76 -58.91
CA LYS A 52 76.88 -35.63 -60.09
C LYS A 52 76.25 -37.01 -59.87
N THR A 53 75.65 -37.25 -58.71
CA THR A 53 74.98 -38.50 -58.35
C THR A 53 73.45 -38.35 -58.41
N GLY A 54 72.73 -39.46 -58.29
CA GLY A 54 71.26 -39.45 -58.24
C GLY A 54 70.65 -38.91 -56.94
N PHE A 55 71.46 -38.48 -55.97
CA PHE A 55 71.00 -37.94 -54.69
C PHE A 55 71.75 -36.65 -54.37
N LYS A 56 71.13 -35.49 -54.55
CA LYS A 56 71.81 -34.20 -54.27
C LYS A 56 71.85 -33.93 -52.76
N LEU A 57 73.01 -33.57 -52.22
CA LEU A 57 73.13 -33.16 -50.82
C LEU A 57 72.66 -31.71 -50.66
N LEU A 58 71.50 -31.55 -50.02
CA LEU A 58 70.88 -30.24 -49.78
C LEU A 58 70.94 -29.88 -48.28
N GLY A 59 71.03 -28.59 -47.99
CA GLY A 59 71.06 -28.04 -46.63
C GLY A 59 72.13 -28.69 -45.75
N GLN A 60 71.74 -29.17 -44.57
CA GLN A 60 72.67 -29.78 -43.62
C GLN A 60 73.35 -31.05 -44.15
N HIS A 61 72.71 -31.77 -45.08
CA HIS A 61 73.28 -32.99 -45.67
C HIS A 61 74.55 -32.71 -46.48
N SER A 62 74.83 -31.46 -46.88
CA SER A 62 76.07 -31.09 -47.56
C SER A 62 77.31 -31.11 -46.65
N ARG A 63 77.13 -31.19 -45.33
CA ARG A 63 78.20 -31.04 -44.33
C ARG A 63 78.43 -32.29 -43.47
N ILE A 64 77.70 -33.37 -43.72
CA ILE A 64 77.82 -34.64 -42.99
C ILE A 64 78.99 -35.48 -43.54
N LYS A 65 79.55 -36.37 -42.72
CA LYS A 65 80.66 -37.23 -43.17
C LYS A 65 80.12 -38.34 -44.05
N CYS A 66 80.93 -38.81 -45.01
CA CYS A 66 80.52 -39.89 -45.92
C CYS A 66 79.99 -41.13 -45.18
N ASN A 67 80.62 -41.52 -44.07
CA ASN A 67 80.26 -42.71 -43.31
C ASN A 67 78.94 -42.58 -42.53
N ASP A 68 78.43 -41.35 -42.34
CA ASP A 68 77.14 -41.13 -41.66
C ASP A 68 75.98 -41.58 -42.56
N CYS A 69 76.14 -41.55 -43.89
CA CYS A 69 75.21 -42.11 -44.87
C CYS A 69 75.67 -43.46 -45.42
N HIS A 70 76.96 -43.61 -45.66
CA HIS A 70 77.58 -44.81 -46.22
C HIS A 70 78.19 -45.66 -45.11
N GLN A 71 77.34 -46.33 -44.34
CA GLN A 71 77.76 -47.26 -43.27
C GLN A 71 78.62 -48.44 -43.79
N LYS A 72 78.55 -48.70 -45.09
CA LYS A 72 79.39 -49.68 -45.80
C LYS A 72 80.10 -48.95 -46.95
N LEU A 73 81.31 -49.39 -47.27
CA LEU A 73 82.11 -48.79 -48.35
C LEU A 73 81.49 -48.95 -49.74
N ILE A 74 80.52 -49.87 -49.91
CA ILE A 74 79.77 -50.05 -51.15
C ILE A 74 78.69 -48.95 -51.29
N PHE A 75 79.09 -47.81 -51.85
CA PHE A 75 78.25 -46.59 -51.92
C PHE A 75 76.93 -46.76 -52.67
N SER A 76 76.85 -47.68 -53.64
CA SER A 76 75.64 -47.92 -54.45
C SER A 76 74.47 -48.57 -53.69
N LYS A 77 74.71 -49.08 -52.47
CA LYS A 77 73.67 -49.74 -51.66
C LYS A 77 73.05 -48.83 -50.60
N THR A 78 73.43 -47.57 -50.53
CA THR A 78 72.86 -46.62 -49.56
C THR A 78 71.45 -46.19 -49.98
N PRO A 79 70.44 -46.34 -49.12
CA PRO A 79 69.07 -45.93 -49.43
C PRO A 79 68.94 -44.40 -49.48
N THR A 80 68.00 -43.92 -50.31
CA THR A 80 67.77 -42.47 -50.53
C THR A 80 66.46 -41.96 -49.91
N GLN A 81 65.65 -42.84 -49.31
CA GLN A 81 64.41 -42.45 -48.65
C GLN A 81 64.71 -41.86 -47.28
N CYS A 82 64.02 -40.77 -46.91
CA CYS A 82 64.24 -40.07 -45.64
C CYS A 82 64.17 -41.03 -44.44
N VAL A 83 63.15 -41.90 -44.39
CA VAL A 83 62.92 -42.84 -43.27
C VAL A 83 63.92 -43.98 -43.16
N ALA A 84 64.74 -44.20 -44.20
CA ALA A 84 65.80 -45.20 -44.15
C ALA A 84 67.00 -44.73 -43.32
N CYS A 85 67.13 -43.41 -43.12
CA CYS A 85 68.19 -42.80 -42.33
C CYS A 85 67.64 -42.03 -41.10
N HIS A 86 66.45 -41.47 -41.21
CA HIS A 86 65.82 -40.66 -40.17
C HIS A 86 64.63 -41.39 -39.53
N TYR A 87 64.53 -41.33 -38.21
CA TYR A 87 63.42 -41.93 -37.49
C TYR A 87 62.13 -41.11 -37.68
N ASP A 88 61.04 -41.77 -38.08
CA ASP A 88 59.73 -41.12 -38.23
C ASP A 88 58.95 -41.08 -36.90
N PHE A 89 59.06 -39.95 -36.20
CA PHE A 89 58.33 -39.68 -34.96
C PHE A 89 56.80 -39.63 -35.12
N HIS A 90 56.29 -39.59 -36.36
CA HIS A 90 54.85 -39.56 -36.66
C HIS A 90 54.28 -40.95 -36.94
N LYS A 91 55.11 -42.01 -36.93
CA LYS A 91 54.68 -43.40 -37.17
C LYS A 91 53.85 -43.56 -38.46
N SER A 92 54.28 -42.87 -39.52
CA SER A 92 53.66 -42.85 -40.85
C SER A 92 52.25 -42.26 -40.93
N THR A 93 51.75 -41.63 -39.85
CA THR A 93 50.40 -41.03 -39.81
C THR A 93 50.24 -39.78 -40.68
N LEU A 94 51.34 -39.12 -41.05
CA LEU A 94 51.36 -37.95 -41.94
C LEU A 94 51.83 -38.27 -43.38
N GLY A 95 52.03 -39.56 -43.68
CA GLY A 95 52.65 -40.03 -44.91
C GLY A 95 54.17 -39.83 -44.95
N LEU A 96 54.82 -40.38 -45.98
CA LEU A 96 56.29 -40.41 -46.10
C LEU A 96 56.89 -39.23 -46.89
N GLN A 97 56.06 -38.26 -47.30
CA GLN A 97 56.50 -37.06 -48.01
C GLN A 97 56.96 -35.98 -47.00
N CYS A 98 58.06 -36.26 -46.29
CA CYS A 98 58.60 -35.44 -45.20
C CYS A 98 58.78 -33.97 -45.60
N GLN A 99 59.12 -33.71 -46.86
CA GLN A 99 59.37 -32.38 -47.43
C GLN A 99 58.12 -31.48 -47.54
N ARG A 100 56.91 -32.01 -47.27
CA ARG A 100 55.71 -31.18 -47.13
C ARG A 100 55.80 -30.22 -45.95
N CYS A 101 56.50 -30.64 -44.89
CA CYS A 101 56.57 -29.94 -43.62
C CYS A 101 58.02 -29.61 -43.21
N HIS A 102 58.96 -30.52 -43.46
CA HIS A 102 60.37 -30.33 -43.15
C HIS A 102 61.14 -29.84 -44.37
N ASN A 103 62.29 -29.22 -44.16
CA ASN A 103 63.19 -28.83 -45.24
C ASN A 103 64.60 -29.37 -44.97
N PHE A 104 65.49 -29.21 -45.94
CA PHE A 104 66.84 -29.77 -45.87
C PHE A 104 67.77 -29.02 -44.90
N ASP A 105 67.39 -27.82 -44.45
CA ASP A 105 68.18 -26.99 -43.53
C ASP A 105 67.85 -27.25 -42.07
N THR A 106 66.63 -27.70 -41.76
CA THR A 106 66.18 -28.00 -40.40
C THR A 106 64.96 -28.92 -40.36
N TRP A 107 64.94 -29.82 -39.37
CA TRP A 107 63.74 -30.60 -39.02
C TRP A 107 62.69 -29.76 -38.27
N LYS A 108 63.04 -28.57 -37.77
CA LYS A 108 62.09 -27.69 -37.09
C LYS A 108 61.12 -27.07 -38.11
N ILE A 109 59.84 -26.99 -37.73
CA ILE A 109 58.79 -26.39 -38.54
C ILE A 109 58.41 -25.03 -37.91
N PRO A 110 59.07 -23.92 -38.27
CA PRO A 110 58.79 -22.61 -37.67
C PRO A 110 57.36 -22.11 -37.97
N ASP A 111 56.79 -22.55 -39.09
CA ASP A 111 55.45 -22.25 -39.61
C ASP A 111 54.42 -23.35 -39.30
N PHE A 112 54.62 -24.14 -38.23
CA PHE A 112 53.80 -25.33 -37.95
C PHE A 112 52.28 -25.05 -37.90
N ARG A 113 51.88 -23.83 -37.50
CA ARG A 113 50.47 -23.40 -37.44
C ARG A 113 49.85 -23.31 -38.83
N GLU A 114 50.59 -22.79 -39.80
CA GLU A 114 50.14 -22.75 -41.19
C GLU A 114 50.12 -24.16 -41.79
N LYS A 115 51.13 -24.97 -41.47
CA LYS A 115 51.18 -26.38 -41.90
C LYS A 115 49.99 -27.19 -41.38
N HIS A 116 49.44 -26.89 -40.20
CA HIS A 116 48.22 -27.52 -39.71
C HIS A 116 47.00 -27.27 -40.60
N ASN A 117 46.92 -26.14 -41.33
CA ASN A 117 45.84 -25.89 -42.28
C ASN A 117 45.84 -26.87 -43.47
N GLN A 118 46.97 -27.56 -43.70
CA GLN A 118 47.14 -28.58 -44.73
C GLN A 118 46.91 -30.00 -44.19
N THR A 119 46.47 -30.11 -42.93
CA THR A 119 46.10 -31.36 -42.27
C THR A 119 44.59 -31.43 -42.08
N ARG A 120 44.12 -32.53 -41.49
CA ARG A 120 42.71 -32.73 -41.15
C ARG A 120 42.17 -31.81 -40.04
N PHE A 121 43.02 -31.00 -39.39
CA PHE A 121 42.58 -30.03 -38.38
C PHE A 121 43.34 -28.72 -38.51
N ALA A 122 42.69 -27.72 -39.11
CA ALA A 122 43.20 -26.37 -39.21
C ALA A 122 43.14 -25.67 -37.85
N LEU A 123 44.27 -25.09 -37.41
CA LEU A 123 44.34 -24.34 -36.15
C LEU A 123 43.76 -22.94 -36.33
N ALA A 124 42.43 -22.85 -36.26
CA ALA A 124 41.67 -21.62 -36.44
C ALA A 124 41.03 -21.11 -35.12
N PHE A 125 40.77 -19.81 -35.06
CA PHE A 125 40.07 -19.12 -33.96
C PHE A 125 40.65 -19.48 -32.57
N ALA A 126 39.83 -20.02 -31.67
CA ALA A 126 40.24 -20.40 -30.33
C ALA A 126 41.39 -21.45 -30.29
N HIS A 127 41.53 -22.26 -31.34
CA HIS A 127 42.57 -23.29 -31.43
C HIS A 127 43.93 -22.77 -31.92
N LYS A 128 43.99 -21.54 -32.46
CA LYS A 128 45.23 -20.95 -33.01
C LYS A 128 46.31 -20.71 -31.95
N ASN A 129 45.88 -20.45 -30.72
CA ASN A 129 46.75 -20.04 -29.61
C ASN A 129 47.04 -21.17 -28.61
N LEU A 130 46.66 -22.41 -28.92
CA LEU A 130 46.92 -23.54 -28.05
C LEU A 130 48.39 -23.98 -28.14
N ASP A 131 48.92 -24.44 -27.01
CA ASP A 131 50.21 -25.09 -26.96
C ASP A 131 50.12 -26.50 -27.58
N CYS A 132 51.23 -26.99 -28.13
CA CYS A 132 51.26 -28.31 -28.76
C CYS A 132 50.77 -29.42 -27.80
N SER A 133 51.13 -29.32 -26.51
CA SER A 133 50.75 -30.27 -25.46
C SER A 133 49.25 -30.24 -25.13
N SER A 134 48.53 -29.19 -25.49
CA SER A 134 47.08 -29.13 -25.32
C SER A 134 46.35 -30.16 -26.17
N CYS A 135 46.94 -30.58 -27.29
CA CYS A 135 46.39 -31.59 -28.20
C CYS A 135 47.27 -32.84 -28.21
N HIS A 136 48.57 -32.68 -28.42
CA HIS A 136 49.55 -33.77 -28.51
C HIS A 136 50.15 -34.08 -27.13
N LYS A 137 49.50 -35.00 -26.42
CA LYS A 137 49.90 -35.40 -25.05
C LYS A 137 51.30 -36.02 -24.96
N SER A 138 51.80 -36.58 -26.06
CA SER A 138 53.18 -37.04 -26.20
C SER A 138 53.86 -36.26 -27.30
N LEU A 139 54.90 -35.51 -26.95
CA LEU A 139 55.78 -34.86 -27.93
C LEU A 139 56.85 -35.84 -28.46
N ALA A 140 56.96 -37.03 -27.85
CA ALA A 140 57.86 -38.09 -28.31
C ALA A 140 57.20 -38.98 -29.38
N GLU A 141 55.87 -39.02 -29.44
CA GLU A 141 55.12 -39.80 -30.43
C GLU A 141 53.86 -39.05 -30.85
N PHE A 142 53.91 -38.44 -32.04
CA PHE A 142 52.76 -37.74 -32.62
C PHE A 142 51.83 -38.77 -33.27
N SER A 143 50.88 -39.29 -32.49
CA SER A 143 49.82 -40.17 -32.98
C SER A 143 48.58 -39.40 -33.45
N SER A 144 47.71 -40.08 -34.20
CA SER A 144 46.46 -39.49 -34.70
C SER A 144 45.46 -39.23 -33.56
N LEU A 145 45.04 -37.98 -33.40
CA LEU A 145 43.97 -37.54 -32.50
C LEU A 145 42.57 -37.52 -33.16
N PRO A 146 41.46 -37.59 -32.42
CA PRO A 146 40.14 -37.20 -32.94
C PRO A 146 40.14 -35.73 -33.39
N VAL A 147 39.42 -35.39 -34.46
CA VAL A 147 39.31 -34.02 -35.01
C VAL A 147 37.90 -33.45 -34.95
N GLU A 148 36.95 -34.29 -34.56
CA GLU A 148 35.55 -34.00 -34.34
C GLU A 148 35.42 -33.28 -32.99
N CYS A 149 34.57 -32.26 -32.95
CA CYS A 149 34.41 -31.41 -31.77
C CYS A 149 34.17 -32.23 -30.49
N TYR A 150 33.23 -33.18 -30.52
CA TYR A 150 32.94 -34.04 -29.36
C TYR A 150 34.13 -34.91 -28.94
N GLY A 151 34.97 -35.36 -29.87
CA GLY A 151 36.13 -36.20 -29.56
C GLY A 151 37.12 -35.53 -28.60
N CYS A 152 37.33 -34.21 -28.75
CA CYS A 152 38.17 -33.43 -27.83
C CYS A 152 37.36 -32.78 -26.70
N HIS A 153 36.13 -32.34 -26.97
CA HIS A 153 35.28 -31.58 -26.04
C HIS A 153 34.22 -32.42 -25.35
N LYS A 154 34.38 -33.75 -25.29
CA LYS A 154 33.47 -34.67 -24.60
C LYS A 154 33.13 -34.22 -23.19
N LYS A 155 34.15 -33.86 -22.40
CA LYS A 155 33.95 -33.38 -21.02
C LYS A 155 33.18 -32.06 -20.98
N ASN A 156 33.38 -31.16 -21.94
CA ASN A 156 32.59 -29.92 -22.04
C ASN A 156 31.12 -30.24 -22.34
N TYR A 157 30.87 -31.17 -23.25
CA TYR A 157 29.53 -31.61 -23.63
C TYR A 157 28.79 -32.32 -22.48
N GLU A 158 29.47 -33.20 -21.74
CA GLU A 158 28.85 -33.98 -20.65
C GLU A 158 28.66 -33.17 -19.36
N ASN A 159 29.53 -32.19 -19.09
CA ASN A 159 29.51 -31.47 -17.81
C ASN A 159 28.71 -30.17 -17.82
N VAL A 160 28.28 -29.68 -18.99
CA VAL A 160 27.49 -28.45 -19.06
C VAL A 160 26.06 -28.71 -18.58
N SER A 161 25.61 -27.90 -17.63
CA SER A 161 24.29 -28.04 -17.02
C SER A 161 23.23 -27.12 -17.64
N PHE A 162 23.63 -26.15 -18.47
CA PHE A 162 22.69 -25.19 -19.07
C PHE A 162 23.15 -24.71 -20.46
N PRO A 163 22.45 -25.09 -21.54
CA PRO A 163 21.50 -26.21 -21.57
C PRO A 163 22.23 -27.54 -21.31
N ASN A 164 21.55 -28.51 -20.68
CA ASN A 164 22.13 -29.84 -20.46
C ASN A 164 22.09 -30.67 -21.75
N HIS A 165 23.23 -30.79 -22.43
CA HIS A 165 23.30 -31.44 -23.74
C HIS A 165 23.06 -32.95 -23.68
N ALA A 166 23.59 -33.61 -22.64
CA ALA A 166 23.47 -35.06 -22.46
C ALA A 166 22.01 -35.47 -22.17
N LEU A 167 21.32 -34.75 -21.27
CA LEU A 167 19.91 -35.00 -20.96
C LEU A 167 19.00 -34.69 -22.17
N ALA A 168 19.29 -33.60 -22.87
CA ALA A 168 18.56 -33.21 -24.08
C ALA A 168 18.84 -34.13 -25.29
N LYS A 169 19.87 -34.98 -25.22
CA LYS A 169 20.35 -35.83 -26.33
C LYS A 169 20.66 -35.00 -27.59
N PHE A 170 21.32 -33.86 -27.42
CA PHE A 170 21.69 -33.00 -28.54
C PHE A 170 22.65 -33.71 -29.51
N SER A 171 22.68 -33.20 -30.75
CA SER A 171 23.59 -33.67 -31.78
C SER A 171 25.04 -33.53 -31.32
N LEU A 172 25.88 -34.52 -31.66
CA LEU A 172 27.33 -34.42 -31.48
C LEU A 172 27.99 -33.50 -32.53
N ASN A 173 27.22 -33.07 -33.53
CA ASN A 173 27.62 -32.08 -34.50
C ASN A 173 27.49 -30.67 -33.91
N CYS A 174 28.51 -30.27 -33.13
CA CYS A 174 28.46 -29.04 -32.33
C CYS A 174 28.21 -27.77 -33.15
N VAL A 175 28.55 -27.75 -34.45
CA VAL A 175 28.42 -26.56 -35.30
C VAL A 175 26.98 -26.19 -35.65
N GLU A 176 26.02 -27.06 -35.36
CA GLU A 176 24.59 -26.76 -35.46
C GLU A 176 24.17 -25.62 -34.52
N CYS A 177 24.85 -25.52 -33.36
CA CYS A 177 24.55 -24.49 -32.35
C CYS A 177 25.77 -23.63 -32.01
N HIS A 178 26.99 -24.16 -32.04
CA HIS A 178 28.20 -23.46 -31.63
C HIS A 178 29.02 -23.03 -32.85
N PRO A 179 29.07 -21.73 -33.17
CA PRO A 179 29.77 -21.27 -34.35
C PRO A 179 31.29 -21.39 -34.13
N VAL A 180 32.00 -21.96 -35.12
CA VAL A 180 33.44 -22.27 -35.05
C VAL A 180 34.31 -21.02 -34.87
N ASN A 181 33.81 -19.85 -35.28
CA ASN A 181 34.48 -18.57 -35.14
C ASN A 181 34.30 -17.91 -33.75
N ALA A 182 33.49 -18.50 -32.87
CA ALA A 182 33.37 -18.00 -31.51
C ALA A 182 34.60 -18.34 -30.66
N LEU A 183 35.00 -17.39 -29.81
CA LEU A 183 36.10 -17.58 -28.86
C LEU A 183 35.68 -18.39 -27.62
N THR A 184 34.36 -18.58 -27.40
CA THR A 184 33.84 -19.32 -26.24
C THR A 184 32.60 -20.14 -26.62
N TRP A 185 32.37 -21.23 -25.89
CA TRP A 185 31.17 -22.09 -26.02
C TRP A 185 29.86 -21.39 -25.63
N LYS A 186 29.91 -20.22 -24.97
CA LYS A 186 28.71 -19.49 -24.56
C LYS A 186 27.98 -18.84 -25.73
N ASN A 187 28.69 -18.59 -26.82
CA ASN A 187 28.08 -18.03 -28.02
C ASN A 187 27.39 -19.17 -28.76
N ILE A 188 26.07 -19.07 -28.88
CA ILE A 188 25.24 -20.00 -29.64
C ILE A 188 24.58 -19.28 -30.80
N ASN A 189 24.40 -19.98 -31.91
CA ASN A 189 23.65 -19.54 -33.08
C ASN A 189 22.34 -20.32 -33.18
N PHE A 190 21.51 -20.22 -32.14
CA PHE A 190 20.20 -20.88 -32.09
C PHE A 190 19.12 -19.83 -31.81
N VAL A 191 18.08 -19.82 -32.63
CA VAL A 191 16.89 -18.97 -32.46
C VAL A 191 15.68 -19.89 -32.40
N HIS A 192 14.94 -19.83 -31.29
CA HIS A 192 13.69 -20.57 -31.15
C HIS A 192 12.57 -19.88 -31.97
N PRO A 193 11.71 -20.62 -32.68
CA PRO A 193 10.60 -20.01 -33.42
C PRO A 193 9.57 -19.36 -32.47
N ASP A 194 8.92 -18.27 -32.90
CA ASP A 194 7.85 -17.60 -32.13
C ASP A 194 6.50 -18.35 -32.18
N GLN A 195 6.38 -19.38 -33.02
CA GLN A 195 5.17 -20.20 -33.19
C GLN A 195 5.50 -21.68 -33.07
N PRO A 196 4.63 -22.51 -32.46
CA PRO A 196 3.33 -22.15 -31.86
C PRO A 196 3.41 -21.49 -30.47
N LEU A 197 4.58 -21.45 -29.82
CA LEU A 197 4.78 -20.77 -28.53
C LEU A 197 6.01 -19.86 -28.61
N LYS A 198 5.81 -18.57 -28.33
CA LYS A 198 6.90 -17.62 -28.14
C LYS A 198 7.49 -17.77 -26.74
N LEU A 199 8.80 -17.93 -26.65
CA LEU A 199 9.50 -18.01 -25.37
C LEU A 199 9.72 -16.61 -24.80
N ASP A 200 8.80 -16.15 -23.95
CA ASP A 200 8.88 -14.89 -23.24
C ASP A 200 8.81 -15.07 -21.71
N GLY A 201 9.01 -13.96 -20.99
CA GLY A 201 9.00 -13.94 -19.52
C GLY A 201 9.91 -15.00 -18.91
N LYS A 202 9.33 -15.84 -18.03
CA LYS A 202 10.08 -16.91 -17.37
C LYS A 202 10.46 -18.07 -18.30
N HIS A 203 9.79 -18.24 -19.43
CA HIS A 203 10.10 -19.29 -20.40
C HIS A 203 11.35 -18.98 -21.24
N ALA A 204 11.69 -17.70 -21.43
CA ALA A 204 12.85 -17.26 -22.20
C ALA A 204 14.20 -17.78 -21.67
N MET A 205 14.28 -18.13 -20.37
CA MET A 205 15.49 -18.64 -19.73
C MET A 205 15.38 -20.12 -19.33
N THR A 206 14.37 -20.84 -19.83
CA THR A 206 14.14 -22.24 -19.48
C THR A 206 15.05 -23.16 -20.31
N ASP A 207 15.66 -24.14 -19.66
CA ASP A 207 16.44 -25.18 -20.34
C ASP A 207 15.54 -25.98 -21.29
N CYS A 208 15.95 -26.14 -22.55
CA CYS A 208 15.20 -26.80 -23.61
C CYS A 208 14.65 -28.18 -23.20
N TYR A 209 15.42 -28.97 -22.43
CA TYR A 209 14.98 -30.29 -21.99
C TYR A 209 13.73 -30.25 -21.11
N LYS A 210 13.50 -29.17 -20.35
CA LYS A 210 12.30 -29.02 -19.50
C LYS A 210 11.01 -28.93 -20.31
N CYS A 211 11.10 -28.48 -21.57
CA CYS A 211 9.95 -28.41 -22.48
C CYS A 211 9.92 -29.63 -23.40
N HIS A 212 11.04 -29.95 -24.03
CA HIS A 212 11.08 -30.97 -25.09
C HIS A 212 11.25 -32.40 -24.58
N ASN A 213 11.80 -32.60 -23.38
CA ASN A 213 12.09 -33.94 -22.83
C ASN A 213 12.84 -34.87 -23.81
N GLY A 214 13.70 -34.30 -24.66
CA GLY A 214 14.46 -35.01 -25.71
C GLY A 214 13.71 -35.25 -27.03
N ILE A 215 12.46 -34.79 -27.17
CA ILE A 215 11.66 -34.83 -28.41
C ILE A 215 11.33 -33.38 -28.81
N PHE A 216 12.04 -32.86 -29.80
CA PHE A 216 11.90 -31.45 -30.23
C PHE A 216 10.76 -31.21 -31.20
N ALA A 217 10.33 -32.24 -31.93
CA ALA A 217 9.20 -32.16 -32.84
C ALA A 217 7.88 -32.51 -32.14
N GLY A 218 6.85 -31.69 -32.30
CA GLY A 218 5.51 -31.98 -31.77
C GLY A 218 5.36 -31.79 -30.26
N THR A 219 6.30 -31.12 -29.60
CA THR A 219 6.13 -30.70 -28.19
C THR A 219 4.89 -29.82 -28.07
N PRO A 220 3.96 -30.10 -27.13
CA PRO A 220 2.78 -29.28 -26.91
C PRO A 220 3.16 -27.83 -26.59
N ALA A 221 2.35 -26.90 -27.08
CA ALA A 221 2.57 -25.46 -26.95
C ALA A 221 1.48 -24.75 -26.14
N ASP A 222 0.38 -25.44 -25.82
CA ASP A 222 -0.62 -24.90 -24.93
C ASP A 222 -0.17 -24.99 -23.47
N CYS A 223 -0.62 -24.01 -22.67
CA CYS A 223 -0.24 -23.90 -21.27
C CYS A 223 -0.68 -25.13 -20.45
N PHE A 224 -1.88 -25.67 -20.73
CA PHE A 224 -2.47 -26.73 -19.93
C PHE A 224 -1.70 -28.05 -20.06
N SER A 225 -1.29 -28.44 -21.27
CA SER A 225 -0.53 -29.67 -21.47
C SER A 225 0.79 -29.69 -20.68
N CYS A 226 1.45 -28.55 -20.50
CA CYS A 226 2.67 -28.46 -19.68
C CYS A 226 2.38 -28.26 -18.18
N HIS A 227 1.33 -27.48 -17.85
CA HIS A 227 1.01 -27.07 -16.48
C HIS A 227 -0.23 -27.76 -15.91
N GLN A 228 -0.60 -28.94 -16.42
CA GLN A 228 -1.78 -29.68 -15.99
C GLN A 228 -1.76 -29.93 -14.48
N HIS A 229 -0.62 -30.36 -13.94
CA HIS A 229 -0.46 -30.57 -12.51
C HIS A 229 -0.68 -29.28 -11.69
N ASN A 230 -0.20 -28.13 -12.19
CA ASN A 230 -0.44 -26.85 -11.54
C ASN A 230 -1.91 -26.43 -11.61
N PHE A 231 -2.56 -26.68 -12.75
CA PHE A 231 -3.97 -26.36 -12.98
C PHE A 231 -4.89 -27.15 -12.03
N VAL A 232 -4.71 -28.48 -11.95
CA VAL A 232 -5.58 -29.33 -11.10
C VAL A 232 -5.37 -29.10 -9.61
N ASN A 233 -4.18 -28.63 -9.21
CA ASN A 233 -3.86 -28.37 -7.81
C ASN A 233 -4.02 -26.89 -7.40
N ALA A 234 -4.49 -26.02 -8.30
CA ALA A 234 -4.83 -24.65 -7.94
C ALA A 234 -5.95 -24.65 -6.89
N LYS A 235 -5.80 -23.85 -5.83
CA LYS A 235 -6.76 -23.77 -4.72
C LYS A 235 -7.45 -22.42 -4.59
N ASN A 236 -6.91 -21.39 -5.24
CA ASN A 236 -7.39 -20.03 -5.11
C ASN A 236 -7.33 -19.27 -6.44
N PRO A 237 -8.43 -19.29 -7.22
CA PRO A 237 -9.57 -20.19 -7.07
C PRO A 237 -9.20 -21.65 -7.40
N ASN A 238 -10.08 -22.60 -7.09
CA ASN A 238 -9.90 -23.98 -7.56
C ASN A 238 -10.34 -24.07 -9.01
N HIS A 239 -9.39 -24.21 -9.95
CA HIS A 239 -9.70 -24.14 -11.37
C HIS A 239 -10.67 -25.23 -11.84
N VAL A 240 -10.53 -26.45 -11.30
CA VAL A 240 -11.37 -27.60 -11.68
C VAL A 240 -12.79 -27.42 -11.16
N ASN A 241 -12.94 -27.16 -9.86
CA ASN A 241 -14.24 -26.97 -9.22
C ASN A 241 -14.96 -25.69 -9.72
N SER A 242 -14.19 -24.70 -10.16
CA SER A 242 -14.73 -23.47 -10.74
C SER A 242 -15.02 -23.54 -12.23
N GLY A 243 -14.75 -24.67 -12.89
CA GLY A 243 -15.00 -24.84 -14.32
C GLY A 243 -14.21 -23.84 -15.18
N ILE A 244 -13.02 -23.42 -14.72
CA ILE A 244 -12.17 -22.51 -15.47
C ILE A 244 -11.67 -23.24 -16.72
N ASN A 245 -11.74 -22.59 -17.88
CA ASN A 245 -11.26 -23.17 -19.12
C ASN A 245 -9.71 -23.17 -19.18
N HIS A 246 -9.14 -23.75 -20.24
CA HIS A 246 -7.68 -23.83 -20.39
C HIS A 246 -7.06 -22.56 -21.01
N GLU A 247 -7.84 -21.47 -21.17
CA GLU A 247 -7.37 -20.20 -21.70
C GLU A 247 -6.67 -19.39 -20.59
N CYS A 248 -5.47 -19.85 -20.25
CA CYS A 248 -4.69 -19.34 -19.11
C CYS A 248 -4.35 -17.85 -19.25
N SER A 249 -4.19 -17.37 -20.50
CA SER A 249 -3.83 -15.99 -20.83
C SER A 249 -4.87 -14.95 -20.39
N SER A 250 -6.11 -15.38 -20.14
CA SER A 250 -7.17 -14.53 -19.61
C SER A 250 -6.91 -14.04 -18.18
N CYS A 251 -6.07 -14.76 -17.43
CA CYS A 251 -5.80 -14.51 -16.01
C CYS A 251 -4.32 -14.48 -15.66
N HIS A 252 -3.45 -15.15 -16.42
CA HIS A 252 -2.04 -15.28 -16.10
C HIS A 252 -1.15 -14.71 -17.20
N THR A 253 0.04 -14.25 -16.80
CA THR A 253 1.08 -13.83 -17.74
C THR A 253 2.32 -14.69 -17.58
N THR A 254 3.08 -14.84 -18.65
CA THR A 254 4.37 -15.55 -18.66
C THR A 254 5.46 -14.80 -17.89
N ASN A 255 5.30 -13.50 -17.68
CA ASN A 255 6.18 -12.67 -16.84
C ASN A 255 5.93 -12.87 -15.35
N SER A 256 4.65 -12.94 -14.96
CA SER A 256 4.22 -13.14 -13.57
C SER A 256 2.94 -14.00 -13.54
N TRP A 257 3.07 -15.22 -13.04
CA TRP A 257 1.95 -16.17 -12.95
C TRP A 257 1.04 -15.88 -11.75
N LYS A 258 1.59 -15.31 -10.68
CA LYS A 258 0.86 -14.92 -9.47
C LYS A 258 1.26 -13.50 -9.05
N PRO A 259 0.31 -12.64 -8.64
CA PRO A 259 -1.14 -12.87 -8.66
C PRO A 259 -1.71 -12.95 -10.08
N SER A 260 -2.96 -13.39 -10.21
CA SER A 260 -3.71 -13.29 -11.47
C SER A 260 -3.85 -11.81 -11.88
N THR A 261 -3.86 -11.54 -13.19
CA THR A 261 -4.11 -10.22 -13.78
C THR A 261 -5.59 -9.97 -14.06
N PHE A 262 -6.49 -10.86 -13.61
CA PHE A 262 -7.93 -10.67 -13.75
C PHE A 262 -8.38 -9.39 -13.05
N ASP A 263 -9.08 -8.51 -13.77
CA ASP A 263 -9.47 -7.19 -13.30
C ASP A 263 -10.94 -7.14 -12.89
N HIS A 264 -11.20 -7.12 -11.58
CA HIS A 264 -12.56 -7.01 -11.04
C HIS A 264 -13.25 -5.68 -11.38
N ASN A 265 -12.52 -4.63 -11.79
CA ASN A 265 -13.13 -3.37 -12.21
C ASN A 265 -13.95 -3.50 -13.50
N LYS A 266 -13.74 -4.59 -14.25
CA LYS A 266 -14.49 -4.94 -15.46
C LYS A 266 -15.74 -5.79 -15.16
N THR A 267 -16.00 -6.10 -13.91
CA THR A 267 -17.15 -6.90 -13.48
C THR A 267 -18.19 -6.03 -12.77
N SER A 268 -19.39 -6.56 -12.56
CA SER A 268 -20.47 -5.86 -11.84
C SER A 268 -20.16 -5.61 -10.36
N PHE A 269 -19.25 -6.39 -9.77
CA PHE A 269 -18.82 -6.23 -8.38
C PHE A 269 -17.38 -5.76 -8.32
N LYS A 270 -17.20 -4.44 -8.23
CA LYS A 270 -15.89 -3.82 -8.09
C LYS A 270 -15.38 -4.02 -6.66
N LEU A 271 -14.22 -4.65 -6.52
CA LEU A 271 -13.58 -4.80 -5.22
C LEU A 271 -13.13 -3.42 -4.71
N THR A 272 -13.56 -3.07 -3.49
CA THR A 272 -13.20 -1.83 -2.81
C THR A 272 -12.97 -2.11 -1.33
N GLY A 273 -12.21 -1.22 -0.67
CA GLY A 273 -11.90 -1.34 0.76
C GLY A 273 -11.26 -2.69 1.12
N ALA A 274 -11.76 -3.32 2.18
CA ALA A 274 -11.25 -4.59 2.70
C ALA A 274 -11.37 -5.77 1.70
N HIS A 275 -12.23 -5.67 0.68
CA HIS A 275 -12.42 -6.72 -0.31
C HIS A 275 -11.27 -6.80 -1.34
N LEU A 276 -10.41 -5.77 -1.43
CA LEU A 276 -9.30 -5.73 -2.38
C LEU A 276 -8.25 -6.84 -2.16
N THR A 277 -8.15 -7.34 -0.94
CA THR A 277 -7.13 -8.33 -0.54
C THR A 277 -7.74 -9.68 -0.20
N VAL A 278 -9.03 -9.89 -0.48
CA VAL A 278 -9.71 -11.15 -0.19
C VAL A 278 -9.39 -12.17 -1.27
N GLU A 279 -9.07 -13.38 -0.84
CA GLU A 279 -8.79 -14.49 -1.75
C GLU A 279 -10.04 -14.89 -2.54
N CYS A 280 -9.88 -15.18 -3.84
CA CYS A 280 -10.97 -15.52 -4.76
C CYS A 280 -11.89 -16.63 -4.20
N SER A 281 -11.30 -17.65 -3.57
CA SER A 281 -12.04 -18.80 -2.99
C SER A 281 -12.93 -18.44 -1.80
N SER A 282 -12.74 -17.27 -1.19
CA SER A 282 -13.61 -16.76 -0.12
C SER A 282 -14.98 -16.37 -0.66
N CYS A 283 -15.03 -15.88 -1.90
CA CYS A 283 -16.25 -15.45 -2.59
C CYS A 283 -16.76 -16.52 -3.57
N HIS A 284 -15.87 -17.08 -4.39
CA HIS A 284 -16.20 -18.03 -5.46
C HIS A 284 -16.14 -19.49 -4.97
N LYS A 285 -17.18 -19.93 -4.26
CA LYS A 285 -17.33 -21.30 -3.71
C LYS A 285 -17.97 -22.27 -4.70
N GLY A 286 -17.31 -22.50 -5.82
CA GLY A 286 -17.90 -23.22 -6.96
C GLY A 286 -17.53 -22.49 -8.22
N THR A 287 -18.50 -22.01 -8.97
CA THR A 287 -18.30 -21.23 -10.20
C THR A 287 -17.77 -19.82 -9.96
N LEU A 288 -17.06 -19.26 -10.95
CA LEU A 288 -16.67 -17.85 -10.94
C LEU A 288 -17.83 -16.89 -11.27
N THR A 289 -18.88 -17.41 -11.90
CA THR A 289 -20.07 -16.66 -12.29
C THR A 289 -21.21 -16.86 -11.31
N GLY A 290 -22.08 -15.86 -11.17
CA GLY A 290 -23.29 -15.96 -10.33
C GLY A 290 -23.05 -15.85 -8.83
N THR A 291 -21.84 -15.44 -8.41
CA THR A 291 -21.57 -15.12 -7.01
C THR A 291 -22.46 -13.96 -6.56
N PRO A 292 -23.21 -14.09 -5.46
CA PRO A 292 -24.03 -13.01 -4.92
C PRO A 292 -23.19 -11.75 -4.66
N THR A 293 -23.77 -10.59 -4.95
CA THR A 293 -23.11 -9.30 -4.81
C THR A 293 -23.66 -8.45 -3.67
N ASP A 294 -24.75 -8.88 -3.02
CA ASP A 294 -25.29 -8.21 -1.85
C ASP A 294 -24.50 -8.60 -0.59
N CYS A 295 -24.34 -7.63 0.32
CA CYS A 295 -23.56 -7.84 1.54
C CYS A 295 -24.10 -9.00 2.40
N TYR A 296 -25.43 -9.10 2.53
CA TYR A 296 -26.07 -10.04 3.44
C TYR A 296 -25.86 -11.50 3.03
N SER A 297 -25.96 -11.83 1.74
CA SER A 297 -25.72 -13.19 1.24
C SER A 297 -24.35 -13.76 1.61
N CYS A 298 -23.33 -12.90 1.71
CA CYS A 298 -21.99 -13.30 2.15
C CYS A 298 -21.80 -13.20 3.66
N HIS A 299 -22.40 -12.19 4.30
CA HIS A 299 -22.18 -11.83 5.70
C HIS A 299 -23.36 -12.18 6.61
N GLN A 300 -24.23 -13.10 6.21
CA GLN A 300 -25.40 -13.53 6.99
C GLN A 300 -25.01 -13.98 8.41
N ASN A 301 -23.90 -14.74 8.54
CA ASN A 301 -23.41 -15.20 9.83
C ASN A 301 -22.91 -14.03 10.69
N ASN A 302 -22.21 -13.07 10.10
CA ASN A 302 -21.79 -11.85 10.80
C ASN A 302 -23.01 -11.05 11.27
N PHE A 303 -24.00 -10.87 10.38
CA PHE A 303 -25.25 -10.19 10.69
C PHE A 303 -25.98 -10.86 11.87
N ALA A 304 -26.15 -12.18 11.81
CA ALA A 304 -26.86 -12.95 12.82
C ALA A 304 -26.13 -13.09 14.17
N SER A 305 -24.80 -12.94 14.18
CA SER A 305 -23.97 -13.06 15.39
C SER A 305 -23.57 -11.73 16.03
N THR A 306 -23.90 -10.60 15.38
CA THR A 306 -23.59 -9.28 15.95
C THR A 306 -24.47 -9.03 17.17
N THR A 307 -23.87 -8.62 18.30
CA THR A 307 -24.57 -8.32 19.56
C THR A 307 -24.53 -6.85 19.96
N ASN A 308 -23.76 -6.02 19.26
CA ASN A 308 -23.58 -4.60 19.60
C ASN A 308 -23.49 -3.69 18.34
N PRO A 309 -24.62 -3.13 17.89
CA PRO A 309 -26.00 -3.47 18.28
C PRO A 309 -26.44 -4.84 17.73
N ASP A 310 -27.38 -5.53 18.39
CA ASP A 310 -27.91 -6.81 17.88
C ASP A 310 -28.83 -6.58 16.69
N HIS A 311 -28.32 -6.86 15.49
CA HIS A 311 -29.06 -6.62 14.25
C HIS A 311 -30.34 -7.45 14.14
N LYS A 312 -30.32 -8.70 14.63
CA LYS A 312 -31.45 -9.62 14.51
C LYS A 312 -32.53 -9.28 15.52
N LEU A 313 -32.16 -9.05 16.77
CA LEU A 313 -33.08 -8.68 17.85
C LEU A 313 -33.78 -7.35 17.55
N LEU A 314 -33.05 -6.37 17.02
CA LEU A 314 -33.56 -5.02 16.76
C LEU A 314 -34.20 -4.86 15.37
N GLY A 315 -34.22 -5.94 14.56
CA GLY A 315 -34.88 -5.95 13.26
C GLY A 315 -34.22 -5.04 12.23
N PHE A 316 -32.89 -4.98 12.20
CA PHE A 316 -32.16 -4.19 11.20
C PHE A 316 -32.39 -4.75 9.79
N PRO A 317 -32.42 -3.89 8.76
CA PRO A 317 -32.53 -4.32 7.38
C PRO A 317 -31.22 -4.93 6.86
N THR A 318 -31.29 -5.66 5.75
CA THR A 318 -30.15 -6.35 5.13
C THR A 318 -29.40 -5.51 4.10
N ASN A 319 -29.79 -4.24 3.91
CA ASN A 319 -29.08 -3.25 3.09
C ASN A 319 -27.96 -2.60 3.92
N CYS A 320 -26.90 -3.37 4.15
CA CYS A 320 -25.78 -3.04 5.02
C CYS A 320 -25.15 -1.67 4.72
N GLU A 321 -25.19 -1.22 3.47
CA GLU A 321 -24.61 0.02 2.97
C GLU A 321 -25.26 1.29 3.56
N GLN A 322 -26.42 1.15 4.23
CA GLN A 322 -27.02 2.25 4.99
C GLN A 322 -26.16 2.68 6.20
N CYS A 323 -25.36 1.76 6.72
CA CYS A 323 -24.59 1.96 7.95
C CYS A 323 -23.10 1.63 7.80
N HIS A 324 -22.77 0.68 6.94
CA HIS A 324 -21.43 0.14 6.78
C HIS A 324 -20.85 0.47 5.41
N THR A 325 -19.53 0.41 5.31
CA THR A 325 -18.82 0.62 4.04
C THR A 325 -17.93 -0.59 3.75
N THR A 326 -17.49 -0.72 2.51
CA THR A 326 -16.54 -1.78 2.13
C THR A 326 -15.16 -1.62 2.78
N ASN A 327 -14.85 -0.45 3.35
CA ASN A 327 -13.63 -0.23 4.14
C ASN A 327 -13.64 -0.96 5.48
N GLY A 328 -14.83 -1.26 6.02
CA GLY A 328 -14.97 -1.99 7.27
C GLY A 328 -16.36 -1.83 7.91
N TRP A 329 -16.68 -2.77 8.80
CA TRP A 329 -17.94 -2.76 9.58
C TRP A 329 -17.96 -1.70 10.67
N ARG A 330 -16.79 -1.21 11.12
CA ARG A 330 -16.66 -0.17 12.15
C ARG A 330 -15.74 0.96 11.69
N PRO A 331 -16.06 2.23 12.01
CA PRO A 331 -17.31 2.67 12.63
C PRO A 331 -18.50 2.51 11.67
N ALA A 332 -19.66 2.16 12.22
CA ALA A 332 -20.91 2.27 11.47
C ALA A 332 -21.39 3.72 11.53
N THR A 333 -21.85 4.26 10.42
CA THR A 333 -22.32 5.65 10.34
C THR A 333 -23.76 5.69 9.88
N PHE A 334 -24.64 6.27 10.69
CA PHE A 334 -26.02 6.53 10.30
C PHE A 334 -26.38 7.98 10.64
N ASP A 335 -26.89 8.71 9.66
CA ASP A 335 -27.21 10.12 9.81
C ASP A 335 -28.67 10.30 10.24
N HIS A 336 -28.88 10.58 11.52
CA HIS A 336 -30.21 10.83 12.09
C HIS A 336 -30.87 12.10 11.54
N ASN A 337 -30.11 13.04 10.95
CA ASN A 337 -30.69 14.24 10.32
C ASN A 337 -31.51 13.90 9.07
N LYS A 338 -31.36 12.68 8.53
CA LYS A 338 -32.17 12.18 7.41
C LYS A 338 -33.47 11.50 7.88
N THR A 339 -33.72 11.46 9.19
CA THR A 339 -34.92 10.87 9.78
C THR A 339 -35.85 11.96 10.34
N ASN A 340 -37.05 11.58 10.77
CA ASN A 340 -37.98 12.48 11.43
C ASN A 340 -37.55 12.90 12.85
N PHE A 341 -36.47 12.34 13.38
CA PHE A 341 -35.94 12.67 14.70
C PHE A 341 -34.43 12.96 14.63
N ALA A 342 -34.10 14.20 14.32
CA ALA A 342 -32.72 14.66 14.33
C ALA A 342 -32.18 14.70 15.77
N LEU A 343 -31.07 14.00 16.01
CA LEU A 343 -30.41 14.02 17.31
C LEU A 343 -29.77 15.39 17.55
N THR A 344 -30.27 16.11 18.55
CA THR A 344 -29.76 17.43 18.95
C THR A 344 -29.49 17.47 20.45
N GLY A 345 -28.68 18.44 20.89
CA GLY A 345 -28.33 18.61 22.30
C GLY A 345 -27.72 17.34 22.90
N LYS A 346 -28.24 16.93 24.07
CA LYS A 346 -27.76 15.75 24.82
C LYS A 346 -28.05 14.42 24.12
N HIS A 347 -28.97 14.37 23.18
CA HIS A 347 -29.31 13.13 22.45
C HIS A 347 -28.23 12.72 21.43
N THR A 348 -27.32 13.63 21.06
CA THR A 348 -26.24 13.36 20.09
C THR A 348 -25.23 12.30 20.56
N ALA A 349 -25.14 12.06 21.88
CA ALA A 349 -24.19 11.12 22.48
C ALA A 349 -24.85 9.82 23.00
N VAL A 350 -26.16 9.67 22.81
CA VAL A 350 -26.91 8.51 23.29
C VAL A 350 -26.63 7.29 22.40
N GLN A 351 -26.49 6.11 23.00
CA GLN A 351 -26.25 4.89 22.24
C GLN A 351 -27.55 4.42 21.58
N CYS A 352 -27.47 3.81 20.39
CA CYS A 352 -28.65 3.39 19.64
C CYS A 352 -29.60 2.50 20.47
N GLN A 353 -29.06 1.58 21.26
CA GLN A 353 -29.84 0.64 22.09
C GLN A 353 -30.62 1.31 23.23
N ASP A 354 -30.22 2.51 23.65
CA ASP A 354 -30.92 3.25 24.71
C ASP A 354 -32.26 3.80 24.20
N CYS A 355 -32.33 4.11 22.89
CA CYS A 355 -33.55 4.53 22.20
C CYS A 355 -34.28 3.33 21.56
N HIS A 356 -33.57 2.51 20.79
CA HIS A 356 -34.09 1.38 20.03
C HIS A 356 -34.08 0.10 20.88
N LYS A 357 -34.89 0.06 21.94
CA LYS A 357 -34.91 -1.06 22.90
C LYS A 357 -35.54 -2.36 22.36
N SER A 358 -36.52 -2.23 21.46
CA SER A 358 -37.33 -3.36 20.98
C SER A 358 -37.34 -3.50 19.45
N THR A 359 -37.25 -2.39 18.73
CA THR A 359 -37.18 -2.35 17.27
C THR A 359 -36.51 -1.05 16.83
N TYR A 360 -35.81 -1.10 15.70
CA TYR A 360 -35.27 0.09 15.07
C TYR A 360 -36.35 0.94 14.38
N LYS A 361 -37.39 0.30 13.83
CA LYS A 361 -38.47 1.01 13.10
C LYS A 361 -39.63 1.32 14.03
N GLY A 362 -40.07 2.58 14.02
CA GLY A 362 -41.24 3.03 14.78
C GLY A 362 -40.94 3.32 16.25
N THR A 363 -39.68 3.53 16.62
CA THR A 363 -39.31 4.05 17.93
C THR A 363 -40.03 5.38 18.17
N PRO A 364 -40.74 5.55 19.29
CA PRO A 364 -41.42 6.81 19.62
C PRO A 364 -40.46 7.98 19.61
N THR A 365 -40.93 9.13 19.12
CA THR A 365 -40.13 10.36 18.99
C THR A 365 -40.58 11.47 19.93
N ASP A 366 -41.68 11.26 20.66
CA ASP A 366 -42.15 12.22 21.65
C ASP A 366 -41.37 12.07 22.96
N CYS A 367 -41.12 13.20 23.63
CA CYS A 367 -40.32 13.22 24.86
C CYS A 367 -40.89 12.30 25.95
N TYR A 368 -42.21 12.31 26.12
CA TYR A 368 -42.88 11.64 27.23
C TYR A 368 -42.78 10.12 27.15
N SER A 369 -42.91 9.51 25.97
CA SER A 369 -42.77 8.06 25.77
C SER A 369 -41.42 7.52 26.25
N CYS A 370 -40.35 8.31 26.19
CA CYS A 370 -39.03 7.93 26.70
C CYS A 370 -38.80 8.40 28.14
N HIS A 371 -39.31 9.57 28.50
CA HIS A 371 -39.04 10.24 29.76
C HIS A 371 -40.22 10.20 30.75
N GLN A 372 -41.14 9.24 30.61
CA GLN A 372 -42.28 9.07 31.51
C GLN A 372 -41.87 8.97 32.98
N ASN A 373 -40.79 8.23 33.26
CA ASN A 373 -40.26 8.10 34.62
C ASN A 373 -39.70 9.44 35.13
N ASN A 374 -39.00 10.21 34.30
CA ASN A 374 -38.52 11.54 34.68
C ASN A 374 -39.70 12.49 34.93
N PHE A 375 -40.71 12.48 34.06
CA PHE A 375 -41.93 13.27 34.21
C PHE A 375 -42.65 12.95 35.53
N ALA A 376 -42.87 11.66 35.80
CA ALA A 376 -43.60 11.19 36.98
C ALA A 376 -42.83 11.36 38.31
N SER A 377 -41.50 11.41 38.27
CA SER A 377 -40.65 11.55 39.48
C SER A 377 -40.23 12.98 39.78
N THR A 378 -40.52 13.94 38.91
CA THR A 378 -40.16 15.34 39.16
C THR A 378 -41.05 15.91 40.25
N THR A 379 -40.45 16.53 41.27
CA THR A 379 -41.17 17.16 42.40
C THR A 379 -41.07 18.69 42.42
N ASN A 380 -40.22 19.29 41.58
CA ASN A 380 -40.01 20.74 41.56
C ASN A 380 -39.85 21.29 40.13
N PRO A 381 -40.93 21.80 39.52
CA PRO A 381 -42.33 21.66 39.95
C PRO A 381 -42.83 20.21 39.77
N ASP A 382 -43.81 19.77 40.57
CA ASP A 382 -44.41 18.44 40.39
C ASP A 382 -45.34 18.43 39.16
N HIS A 383 -44.87 17.81 38.08
CA HIS A 383 -45.59 17.77 36.82
C HIS A 383 -46.93 17.05 36.91
N LYS A 384 -46.99 15.97 37.72
CA LYS A 384 -48.18 15.13 37.84
C LYS A 384 -49.23 15.80 38.73
N LEU A 385 -48.81 16.33 39.88
CA LEU A 385 -49.69 17.02 40.82
C LEU A 385 -50.30 18.27 40.19
N LEU A 386 -49.50 19.03 39.43
CA LEU A 386 -49.93 20.29 38.83
C LEU A 386 -50.59 20.13 37.45
N GLY A 387 -50.70 18.91 36.94
CA GLY A 387 -51.38 18.60 35.68
C GLY A 387 -50.69 19.16 34.45
N PHE A 388 -49.36 19.15 34.42
CA PHE A 388 -48.60 19.59 33.25
C PHE A 388 -48.87 18.70 32.03
N PRO A 389 -48.91 19.27 30.82
CA PRO A 389 -49.04 18.51 29.59
C PRO A 389 -47.74 17.75 29.26
N THR A 390 -47.84 16.76 28.36
CA THR A 390 -46.71 15.90 27.94
C THR A 390 -45.92 16.44 26.74
N ASN A 391 -46.27 17.64 26.24
CA ASN A 391 -45.52 18.38 25.22
C ASN A 391 -44.36 19.15 25.88
N CYS A 392 -43.34 18.38 26.29
CA CYS A 392 -42.21 18.86 27.08
C CYS A 392 -41.47 20.04 26.44
N GLU A 393 -41.51 20.16 25.12
CA GLU A 393 -40.83 21.18 24.32
C GLU A 393 -41.37 22.60 24.56
N GLN A 394 -42.52 22.73 25.22
CA GLN A 394 -43.04 24.02 25.67
C GLN A 394 -42.15 24.69 26.73
N CYS A 395 -41.40 23.88 27.48
CA CYS A 395 -40.59 24.33 28.61
C CYS A 395 -39.14 23.84 28.55
N HIS A 396 -38.89 22.69 27.93
CA HIS A 396 -37.59 22.04 27.92
C HIS A 396 -37.01 21.98 26.51
N THR A 397 -35.69 21.89 26.42
CA THR A 397 -34.98 21.74 25.14
C THR A 397 -34.14 20.47 25.18
N THR A 398 -33.70 20.01 24.01
CA THR A 398 -32.80 18.84 23.91
C THR A 398 -31.42 19.12 24.53
N ASN A 399 -31.07 20.37 24.83
CA ASN A 399 -29.83 20.73 25.55
C ASN A 399 -29.89 20.36 27.05
N GLY A 400 -31.09 20.22 27.62
CA GLY A 400 -31.28 19.78 28.99
C GLY A 400 -32.66 20.16 29.57
N TRP A 401 -33.05 19.46 30.64
CA TRP A 401 -34.28 19.72 31.38
C TRP A 401 -34.23 21.02 32.19
N ARG A 402 -33.04 21.52 32.53
CA ARG A 402 -32.85 22.76 33.30
C ARG A 402 -31.86 23.71 32.61
N PRO A 403 -32.12 25.02 32.65
CA PRO A 403 -33.36 25.66 33.13
C PRO A 403 -34.55 25.37 32.19
N ALA A 404 -35.75 25.27 32.76
CA ALA A 404 -36.97 25.29 31.96
C ALA A 404 -37.22 26.73 31.50
N THR A 405 -37.53 26.91 30.22
CA THR A 405 -37.79 28.22 29.61
C THR A 405 -39.29 28.38 29.41
N PHE A 406 -39.96 29.03 30.36
CA PHE A 406 -41.35 29.47 30.21
C PHE A 406 -41.44 30.97 30.41
N ASP A 407 -42.04 31.68 29.46
CA ASP A 407 -42.12 33.13 29.46
C ASP A 407 -43.51 33.61 29.89
N HIS A 408 -43.62 34.07 31.15
CA HIS A 408 -44.87 34.61 31.69
C HIS A 408 -45.34 35.88 30.98
N ASN A 409 -44.46 36.60 30.27
CA ASN A 409 -44.86 37.79 29.50
C ASN A 409 -45.75 37.43 28.30
N LYS A 410 -45.79 36.14 27.91
CA LYS A 410 -46.69 35.62 26.87
C LYS A 410 -48.04 35.18 27.41
N THR A 411 -48.28 35.34 28.71
CA THR A 411 -49.53 34.97 29.38
C THR A 411 -50.32 36.23 29.75
N ASN A 412 -51.56 36.04 30.21
CA ASN A 412 -52.40 37.14 30.70
C ASN A 412 -51.90 37.73 32.03
N PHE A 413 -50.89 37.13 32.68
CA PHE A 413 -50.30 37.62 33.92
C PHE A 413 -48.78 37.70 33.81
N ALA A 414 -48.29 38.83 33.33
CA ALA A 414 -46.85 39.10 33.29
C ALA A 414 -46.30 39.28 34.71
N LEU A 415 -45.27 38.50 35.06
CA LEU A 415 -44.60 38.64 36.35
C LEU A 415 -43.83 39.96 36.39
N THR A 416 -44.27 40.89 37.23
CA THR A 416 -43.64 42.20 37.43
C THR A 416 -43.44 42.49 38.91
N GLY A 417 -42.54 43.43 39.22
CA GLY A 417 -42.24 43.84 40.60
C GLY A 417 -41.79 42.66 41.46
N LYS A 418 -42.42 42.47 42.63
CA LYS A 418 -42.07 41.39 43.57
C LYS A 418 -42.45 39.98 43.07
N HIS A 419 -43.33 39.87 42.07
CA HIS A 419 -43.77 38.57 41.54
C HIS A 419 -42.72 37.89 40.65
N THR A 420 -41.67 38.59 40.21
CA THR A 420 -40.62 37.99 39.35
C THR A 420 -39.76 36.95 40.06
N ALA A 421 -39.78 36.92 41.39
CA ALA A 421 -38.97 36.01 42.21
C ALA A 421 -39.81 34.91 42.92
N VAL A 422 -41.12 34.89 42.69
CA VAL A 422 -42.04 33.94 43.32
C VAL A 422 -41.88 32.55 42.70
N GLN A 423 -41.96 31.50 43.51
CA GLN A 423 -41.88 30.14 43.00
C GLN A 423 -43.21 29.73 42.37
N CYS A 424 -43.17 28.90 41.32
CA CYS A 424 -44.39 28.52 40.59
C CYS A 424 -45.48 27.93 41.51
N GLN A 425 -45.07 27.11 42.50
CA GLN A 425 -45.98 26.45 43.45
C GLN A 425 -46.71 27.42 44.40
N ASP A 426 -46.19 28.64 44.58
CA ASP A 426 -46.83 29.65 45.43
C ASP A 426 -48.10 30.21 44.77
N CYS A 427 -48.11 30.24 43.43
CA CYS A 427 -49.25 30.65 42.61
C CYS A 427 -50.08 29.43 42.15
N HIS A 428 -49.43 28.41 41.59
CA HIS A 428 -50.05 27.20 41.05
C HIS A 428 -50.15 26.11 42.12
N LYS A 429 -51.03 26.29 43.10
CA LYS A 429 -51.14 25.38 44.27
C LYS A 429 -51.76 24.01 43.96
N SER A 430 -52.74 23.96 43.06
CA SER A 430 -53.53 22.74 42.77
C SER A 430 -53.61 22.39 41.29
N THR A 431 -53.40 23.38 40.41
CA THR A 431 -53.42 23.21 38.96
C THR A 431 -52.60 24.33 38.33
N TYR A 432 -51.99 24.04 37.19
CA TYR A 432 -51.34 25.05 36.37
C TYR A 432 -52.35 25.90 35.56
N LYS A 433 -53.52 25.32 35.20
CA LYS A 433 -54.55 26.01 34.40
C LYS A 433 -55.58 26.70 35.29
N GLY A 434 -55.93 27.93 34.93
CA GLY A 434 -57.01 28.67 35.59
C GLY A 434 -56.63 29.26 36.95
N THR A 435 -55.33 29.41 37.22
CA THR A 435 -54.87 30.16 38.39
C THR A 435 -55.43 31.59 38.35
N PRO A 436 -56.11 32.03 39.42
CA PRO A 436 -56.63 33.40 39.50
C PRO A 436 -55.53 34.43 39.27
N THR A 437 -55.91 35.54 38.62
CA THR A 437 -54.98 36.62 38.26
C THR A 437 -55.29 37.94 38.97
N ASP A 438 -56.44 38.03 39.65
CA ASP A 438 -56.80 39.17 40.46
C ASP A 438 -56.03 39.17 41.78
N CYS A 439 -55.62 40.36 42.24
CA CYS A 439 -54.85 40.52 43.46
C CYS A 439 -55.57 39.93 44.68
N TYR A 440 -56.88 40.17 44.80
CA TYR A 440 -57.64 39.77 45.98
C TYR A 440 -57.64 38.26 46.17
N SER A 441 -57.89 37.47 45.11
CA SER A 441 -57.94 35.99 45.20
C SER A 441 -56.67 35.37 45.79
N CYS A 442 -55.49 35.94 45.52
CA CYS A 442 -54.23 35.47 46.08
C CYS A 442 -53.89 36.12 47.43
N HIS A 443 -54.29 37.37 47.64
CA HIS A 443 -53.90 38.20 48.77
C HIS A 443 -55.03 38.48 49.76
N GLN A 444 -56.02 37.59 49.86
CA GLN A 444 -57.14 37.69 50.81
C GLN A 444 -56.65 37.91 52.24
N ASN A 445 -55.62 37.17 52.65
CA ASN A 445 -55.02 37.32 53.97
C ASN A 445 -54.35 38.69 54.16
N ASN A 446 -53.65 39.21 53.14
CA ASN A 446 -53.06 40.55 53.22
C ASN A 446 -54.15 41.63 53.25
N TYR A 447 -55.22 41.43 52.47
CA TYR A 447 -56.37 42.34 52.41
C TYR A 447 -57.10 42.39 53.76
N ALA A 448 -57.44 41.24 54.33
CA ALA A 448 -58.17 41.12 55.60
C ALA A 448 -57.35 41.60 56.80
N ASN A 449 -56.03 41.42 56.77
CA ASN A 449 -55.13 41.85 57.86
C ASN A 449 -54.52 43.24 57.63
N ALA A 450 -54.99 44.00 56.64
CA ALA A 450 -54.54 45.38 56.45
C ALA A 450 -54.99 46.25 57.63
N LEU A 451 -54.06 47.01 58.21
CA LEU A 451 -54.34 47.86 59.38
C LEU A 451 -54.46 49.36 59.05
N ILE A 452 -53.88 49.78 57.92
CA ILE A 452 -53.78 51.21 57.56
C ILE A 452 -53.82 51.34 56.03
N PRO A 453 -54.98 51.65 55.43
CA PRO A 453 -56.32 51.58 56.04
C PRO A 453 -56.73 50.13 56.37
N VAL A 454 -57.72 49.95 57.24
CA VAL A 454 -58.41 48.65 57.38
C VAL A 454 -59.36 48.49 56.21
N HIS A 455 -59.28 47.37 55.50
CA HIS A 455 -60.19 47.07 54.39
C HIS A 455 -61.50 46.44 54.93
N THR A 456 -62.44 47.28 55.37
CA THR A 456 -63.76 46.87 55.85
C THR A 456 -64.82 46.85 54.74
N VAL A 457 -66.08 46.53 55.07
CA VAL A 457 -67.22 46.54 54.14
C VAL A 457 -67.27 47.85 53.34
N GLY A 458 -67.22 47.76 52.01
CA GLY A 458 -67.24 48.90 51.08
C GLY A 458 -65.90 49.21 50.39
N TYR A 459 -64.77 48.62 50.82
CA TYR A 459 -63.50 48.74 50.08
C TYR A 459 -63.51 47.86 48.82
N PRO A 460 -62.95 48.35 47.70
CA PRO A 460 -63.00 47.61 46.44
C PRO A 460 -61.88 46.57 46.35
N TYR A 461 -62.17 45.46 45.67
CA TYR A 461 -61.21 44.35 45.48
C TYR A 461 -60.21 44.58 44.33
N ASN A 462 -60.32 45.66 43.58
CA ASN A 462 -59.37 46.05 42.53
C ASN A 462 -58.16 46.76 43.14
N CYS A 463 -57.29 45.98 43.77
CA CYS A 463 -56.14 46.47 44.52
C CYS A 463 -55.22 47.40 43.72
N GLU A 464 -55.19 47.28 42.39
CA GLU A 464 -54.39 48.10 41.46
C GLU A 464 -54.77 49.59 41.47
N MET A 465 -55.95 49.94 42.00
CA MET A 465 -56.31 51.34 42.24
C MET A 465 -55.38 52.04 43.24
N CYS A 466 -54.84 51.27 44.19
CA CYS A 466 -54.11 51.79 45.34
C CYS A 466 -52.72 51.17 45.50
N HIS A 467 -52.45 50.03 44.88
CA HIS A 467 -51.21 49.28 45.04
C HIS A 467 -50.61 48.93 43.68
N THR A 468 -49.32 48.63 43.68
CA THR A 468 -48.62 48.16 42.48
C THR A 468 -47.93 46.84 42.77
N THR A 469 -47.52 46.12 41.74
CA THR A 469 -46.77 44.86 41.88
C THR A 469 -45.40 45.05 42.53
N SER A 470 -44.92 46.29 42.69
CA SER A 470 -43.69 46.62 43.42
C SER A 470 -43.85 46.53 44.95
N GLY A 471 -45.08 46.63 45.46
CA GLY A 471 -45.39 46.45 46.88
C GLY A 471 -46.73 47.08 47.31
N TRP A 472 -47.23 46.64 48.47
CA TRP A 472 -48.45 47.18 49.11
C TRP A 472 -48.26 48.58 49.68
N ARG A 473 -47.02 48.98 50.01
CA ARG A 473 -46.69 50.31 50.53
C ARG A 473 -45.49 50.90 49.80
N PRO A 474 -45.48 52.24 49.56
CA PRO A 474 -46.59 53.17 49.77
C PRO A 474 -47.76 52.90 48.79
N SER A 475 -48.95 53.43 49.10
CA SER A 475 -50.08 53.37 48.17
C SER A 475 -49.88 54.37 47.02
N SER A 476 -50.29 53.98 45.80
CA SER A 476 -50.37 54.84 44.62
C SER A 476 -51.66 55.68 44.56
N PHE A 477 -52.48 55.66 45.61
CA PHE A 477 -53.75 56.39 45.66
C PHE A 477 -53.56 57.91 45.54
N ASN A 478 -54.31 58.53 44.63
CA ASN A 478 -54.25 59.98 44.38
C ASN A 478 -55.24 60.74 45.27
N HIS A 479 -54.80 61.11 46.48
CA HIS A 479 -55.61 61.85 47.44
C HIS A 479 -55.93 63.29 46.98
N ASP A 480 -54.96 64.02 46.44
CA ASP A 480 -55.07 65.45 46.12
C ASP A 480 -56.07 65.77 45.01
N ALA A 481 -56.32 64.81 44.12
CA ALA A 481 -57.33 64.97 43.07
C ALA A 481 -58.77 64.90 43.60
N GLN A 482 -58.97 64.26 44.75
CA GLN A 482 -60.30 63.94 45.28
C GLN A 482 -60.63 64.65 46.60
N TYR A 483 -59.61 64.99 47.39
CA TYR A 483 -59.74 65.48 48.77
C TYR A 483 -58.76 66.63 49.07
N PHE A 484 -58.59 66.96 50.36
CA PHE A 484 -57.65 67.98 50.82
C PHE A 484 -56.25 67.78 50.21
N LYS A 485 -55.63 68.82 49.68
CA LYS A 485 -54.30 68.71 49.06
C LYS A 485 -53.23 68.47 50.13
N ILE A 486 -52.77 67.23 50.25
CA ILE A 486 -51.76 66.79 51.21
C ILE A 486 -50.46 66.37 50.54
N TYR A 487 -50.46 66.11 49.24
CA TYR A 487 -49.26 65.83 48.45
C TYR A 487 -48.75 67.06 47.68
N SER A 488 -49.60 68.06 47.50
CA SER A 488 -49.34 69.36 46.85
C SER A 488 -49.77 70.53 47.76
N GLY A 489 -49.51 71.77 47.34
CA GLY A 489 -49.95 72.96 48.08
C GLY A 489 -49.16 73.25 49.37
N LYS A 490 -49.81 73.94 50.32
CA LYS A 490 -49.18 74.33 51.59
C LYS A 490 -48.99 73.16 52.57
N HIS A 491 -49.80 72.10 52.46
CA HIS A 491 -49.79 70.93 53.35
C HIS A 491 -49.05 69.73 52.76
N SER A 492 -48.34 69.92 51.64
CA SER A 492 -47.60 68.86 50.94
C SER A 492 -46.68 68.05 51.86
N PHE A 493 -46.75 66.72 51.73
CA PHE A 493 -45.85 65.73 52.32
C PHE A 493 -44.38 66.09 52.10
N SER A 494 -44.04 66.60 50.91
CA SER A 494 -42.67 67.01 50.55
C SER A 494 -42.09 68.12 51.46
N LYS A 495 -42.96 68.89 52.12
CA LYS A 495 -42.58 69.94 53.08
C LYS A 495 -42.52 69.43 54.53
N GLY A 496 -42.62 68.11 54.73
CA GLY A 496 -42.53 67.45 56.05
C GLY A 496 -43.65 67.79 57.02
N ARG A 497 -44.81 68.25 56.52
CA ARG A 497 -45.93 68.76 57.34
C ARG A 497 -46.75 67.65 58.01
N TRP A 498 -46.63 66.43 57.53
CA TRP A 498 -47.25 65.23 58.09
C TRP A 498 -46.39 64.02 57.71
N LYS A 499 -46.51 62.91 58.44
CA LYS A 499 -45.78 61.67 58.18
C LYS A 499 -46.70 60.46 58.05
N LEU A 500 -47.83 60.46 58.76
CA LEU A 500 -48.81 59.38 58.75
C LEU A 500 -50.19 59.94 58.44
N CYS A 501 -51.06 59.14 57.80
CA CYS A 501 -52.47 59.54 57.59
C CYS A 501 -53.17 59.86 58.92
N ALA A 502 -52.74 59.19 60.00
CA ALA A 502 -53.19 59.41 61.37
C ALA A 502 -52.79 60.78 61.96
N ASP A 503 -52.01 61.60 61.23
CA ASP A 503 -51.74 62.99 61.61
C ASP A 503 -52.92 63.91 61.32
N CYS A 504 -53.78 63.53 60.38
CA CYS A 504 -55.00 64.27 60.04
C CYS A 504 -56.26 63.47 60.41
N HIS A 505 -56.26 62.16 60.19
CA HIS A 505 -57.38 61.27 60.49
C HIS A 505 -57.20 60.61 61.86
N LEU A 506 -57.77 61.25 62.88
CA LEU A 506 -57.49 60.90 64.29
C LEU A 506 -58.28 59.70 64.81
N SER A 507 -59.36 59.33 64.12
CA SER A 507 -60.22 58.23 64.51
C SER A 507 -59.58 56.90 64.07
N ALA A 508 -58.85 56.29 65.00
CA ALA A 508 -58.36 54.92 64.82
C ALA A 508 -59.55 53.93 64.81
N PRO A 509 -59.63 52.96 63.89
CA PRO A 509 -59.02 52.92 62.56
C PRO A 509 -60.09 52.73 61.46
N ASN A 510 -61.27 53.37 61.51
CA ASN A 510 -62.38 53.04 60.61
C ASN A 510 -63.15 54.23 60.00
N SER A 511 -62.69 55.47 60.16
CA SER A 511 -63.40 56.65 59.60
C SER A 511 -62.40 57.67 59.05
N PHE A 512 -62.00 57.50 57.78
CA PHE A 512 -61.27 58.55 57.05
C PHE A 512 -62.16 59.75 56.69
N ASN A 513 -63.45 59.67 56.99
CA ASN A 513 -64.39 60.79 56.94
C ASN A 513 -64.19 61.75 58.11
N GLU A 514 -63.56 61.29 59.19
CA GLU A 514 -63.21 62.12 60.33
C GLU A 514 -61.77 62.60 60.20
N PHE A 515 -61.60 63.91 60.24
CA PHE A 515 -60.31 64.57 60.20
C PHE A 515 -60.27 65.71 61.21
N SER A 516 -59.07 66.12 61.59
CA SER A 516 -58.87 67.30 62.42
C SER A 516 -57.67 68.10 61.96
N CYS A 517 -57.92 69.36 61.62
CA CYS A 517 -56.88 70.34 61.37
C CYS A 517 -56.31 70.87 62.70
N THR A 518 -57.16 70.96 63.71
CA THR A 518 -56.89 71.72 64.94
C THR A 518 -56.33 70.88 66.08
N THR A 519 -56.44 69.55 66.07
CA THR A 519 -55.94 68.77 67.21
C THR A 519 -54.40 68.66 67.23
N LYS A 520 -53.78 68.42 66.08
CA LYS A 520 -52.32 68.19 66.00
C LYS A 520 -51.53 69.39 65.49
N CYS A 521 -51.99 70.07 64.43
CA CYS A 521 -51.17 71.05 63.70
C CYS A 521 -51.59 72.50 63.99
N HIS A 522 -52.89 72.79 63.90
CA HIS A 522 -53.44 74.13 64.14
C HIS A 522 -54.11 74.17 65.52
N ASN A 523 -53.41 73.80 66.59
CA ASN A 523 -53.99 73.62 67.93
C ASN A 523 -54.00 74.87 68.81
N ASN A 524 -53.25 75.91 68.43
CA ASN A 524 -53.26 77.18 69.14
C ASN A 524 -54.35 78.11 68.59
N ARG A 525 -55.55 78.01 69.17
CA ARG A 525 -56.70 78.82 68.76
C ARG A 525 -56.40 80.32 68.75
N THR A 526 -55.74 80.85 69.78
CA THR A 526 -55.41 82.28 69.87
C THR A 526 -54.54 82.74 68.70
N LYS A 527 -53.58 81.93 68.27
CA LYS A 527 -52.75 82.23 67.09
C LYS A 527 -53.59 82.24 65.81
N ILE A 528 -54.42 81.23 65.61
CA ILE A 528 -55.24 81.11 64.40
C ILE A 528 -56.31 82.21 64.36
N ASP A 529 -56.98 82.50 65.47
CA ASP A 529 -57.96 83.61 65.57
C ASP A 529 -57.30 84.96 65.23
N ASN A 530 -56.06 85.19 65.67
CA ASN A 530 -55.30 86.39 65.32
C ASN A 530 -55.00 86.49 63.82
N GLU A 531 -54.66 85.38 63.17
CA GLU A 531 -54.40 85.32 61.72
C GLU A 531 -55.69 85.54 60.89
N HIS A 532 -56.87 85.33 61.47
CA HIS A 532 -58.18 85.40 60.79
C HIS A 532 -59.07 86.59 61.23
N LYS A 533 -58.52 87.58 61.96
CA LYS A 533 -59.28 88.74 62.49
C LYS A 533 -60.16 89.47 61.48
N ASN A 534 -59.73 89.52 60.22
CA ASN A 534 -60.41 90.25 59.15
C ASN A 534 -61.15 89.32 58.17
N VAL A 535 -61.31 88.04 58.51
CA VAL A 535 -61.99 87.05 57.67
C VAL A 535 -63.44 86.92 58.14
N SER A 536 -64.36 87.53 57.39
CA SER A 536 -65.79 87.48 57.70
C SER A 536 -66.32 86.04 57.70
N GLY A 537 -67.05 85.66 58.76
CA GLY A 537 -67.61 84.32 58.90
C GLY A 537 -66.60 83.24 59.35
N TYR A 538 -65.41 83.64 59.81
CA TYR A 538 -64.42 82.71 60.37
C TYR A 538 -64.96 81.98 61.62
N ILE A 539 -64.80 80.65 61.62
CA ILE A 539 -65.09 79.79 62.76
C ILE A 539 -63.89 78.85 62.93
N TYR A 540 -63.35 78.78 64.15
CA TYR A 540 -62.30 77.83 64.51
C TYR A 540 -62.89 76.41 64.67
N ASP A 541 -63.19 75.79 63.53
CA ASP A 541 -63.79 74.46 63.40
C ASP A 541 -63.17 73.71 62.22
N ASN A 542 -63.01 72.39 62.34
CA ASN A 542 -62.34 71.57 61.33
C ASN A 542 -63.04 71.61 59.96
N ASN A 543 -64.37 71.54 59.91
CA ASN A 543 -65.13 71.53 58.67
C ASN A 543 -65.18 72.92 58.02
N ALA A 544 -65.28 73.97 58.85
CA ALA A 544 -65.19 75.36 58.38
C ALA A 544 -63.81 75.66 57.75
N CYS A 545 -62.73 75.25 58.43
CA CYS A 545 -61.37 75.37 57.91
C CYS A 545 -61.19 74.57 56.62
N TYR A 546 -61.64 73.32 56.55
CA TYR A 546 -61.56 72.49 55.35
C TYR A 546 -62.31 73.14 54.17
N SER A 547 -63.52 73.66 54.39
CA SER A 547 -64.31 74.28 53.33
C SER A 547 -63.62 75.52 52.72
N CYS A 548 -62.95 76.33 53.54
CA CYS A 548 -62.19 77.49 53.07
C CYS A 548 -60.84 77.11 52.44
N HIS A 549 -60.21 76.04 52.91
CA HIS A 549 -58.83 75.67 52.53
C HIS A 549 -58.70 74.41 51.66
N ARG A 550 -59.80 73.77 51.23
CA ARG A 550 -59.79 72.49 50.47
C ARG A 550 -58.84 72.45 49.27
N ASN A 551 -58.62 73.60 48.62
CA ASN A 551 -57.84 73.69 47.38
C ASN A 551 -56.47 74.38 47.55
N VAL A 552 -56.09 74.78 48.77
CA VAL A 552 -54.88 75.57 49.13
C VAL A 552 -53.72 74.65 49.51
#